data_AF-A0A0F9INQ8-F1
#
_entry.id   AF-A0A0F9INQ8-F1
#
_cell.length_a   1.000
_cell.length_b   1.000
_cell.length_c   1.000
_cell.angle_alpha   90.00
_cell.angle_beta   90.00
_cell.angle_gamma   90.00
#
_symmetry.space_group_name_H-M   'P 1'
#
loop_
_entity.id
_entity.type
_entity.pdbx_description
1 polymer ?
#
loop_
_entity_poly.entity_id
_entity_poly.type
_entity_poly.pdbx_seq_one_letter_code
_entity_poly.pdbx_strand_id
1 'polypeptide(L)'
;IPLKGAFGAFDTLHEHATADAFVRALDDSLAKAGGGAGALFVTGIMHGSAGHMEAYVNRRVTEQAAAMQDALGIVAGDTKTTEIRRVLDAFALIAVAGELASQWEITGWPEGAATAAVQEVAKRWLGDRGNMPYDQINVLESIRDHLQQNQDRFMTVAEAIDTEHDTAEISGYQDDTYIYLPASTFALSHGNATSDAAVTYLLDANYLHAGGERNSQQYRLPKINGKRTRAYRIYKSLLEFDGKQQGSAERSAQNVVQMPRETGTAG
;
A
#
# COMPACT_ATOMS: atom_id res chain seq x y z
N ILE A 1 -10.64 2.96 -9.51
CA ILE A 1 -9.50 3.72 -10.08
C ILE A 1 -9.97 5.15 -10.26
N PRO A 2 -9.40 6.13 -9.56
CA PRO A 2 -9.79 7.53 -9.76
C PRO A 2 -9.36 7.96 -11.17
N LEU A 3 -10.33 8.15 -12.06
CA LEU A 3 -10.09 8.70 -13.40
C LEU A 3 -10.33 10.20 -13.32
N LYS A 4 -9.25 10.98 -13.23
CA LYS A 4 -9.30 12.43 -13.46
C LYS A 4 -8.68 12.73 -14.83
N GLY A 5 -9.50 13.29 -15.71
CA GLY A 5 -9.10 13.89 -16.98
C GLY A 5 -9.38 15.39 -17.00
N ALA A 6 -9.06 16.04 -18.13
CA ALA A 6 -9.22 17.49 -18.29
C ALA A 6 -10.67 17.98 -18.10
N PHE A 7 -11.67 17.14 -18.40
CA PHE A 7 -13.10 17.44 -18.33
C PHE A 7 -13.85 16.48 -17.40
N GLY A 8 -13.31 16.25 -16.20
CA GLY A 8 -13.88 15.31 -15.24
C GLY A 8 -13.33 13.90 -15.46
N ALA A 9 -14.13 12.97 -15.99
CA ALA A 9 -13.67 11.62 -16.31
C ALA A 9 -13.02 11.50 -17.70
N PHE A 10 -13.10 12.55 -18.52
CA PHE A 10 -12.68 12.54 -19.93
C PHE A 10 -11.51 13.50 -20.18
N ASP A 11 -10.61 13.12 -21.08
CA ASP A 11 -9.56 14.00 -21.59
C ASP A 11 -9.99 14.76 -22.85
N THR A 12 -10.94 14.21 -23.62
CA THR A 12 -11.42 14.78 -24.89
C THR A 12 -12.95 14.67 -24.95
N LEU A 13 -13.62 15.70 -25.46
CA LEU A 13 -15.09 15.77 -25.57
C LEU A 13 -15.63 15.45 -26.98
N HIS A 14 -14.77 15.02 -27.91
CA HIS A 14 -15.15 14.59 -29.27
C HIS A 14 -16.12 15.56 -29.97
N GLU A 15 -15.72 16.83 -30.08
CA GLU A 15 -16.49 17.91 -30.73
C GLU A 15 -17.74 18.38 -29.96
N HIS A 16 -18.00 17.87 -28.76
CA HIS A 16 -19.06 18.38 -27.89
C HIS A 16 -18.58 19.57 -27.04
N ALA A 17 -19.46 20.55 -26.85
CA ALA A 17 -19.15 21.79 -26.14
C ALA A 17 -18.94 21.61 -24.62
N THR A 18 -19.54 20.59 -24.02
CA THR A 18 -19.46 20.31 -22.58
C THR A 18 -19.42 18.81 -22.28
N ALA A 19 -18.92 18.44 -21.10
CA ALA A 19 -18.93 17.06 -20.62
C ALA A 19 -20.36 16.49 -20.56
N ASP A 20 -21.32 17.28 -20.08
CA ASP A 20 -22.73 16.87 -20.04
C ASP A 20 -23.31 16.59 -21.43
N ALA A 21 -22.94 17.41 -22.43
CA ALA A 21 -23.38 17.20 -23.81
C ALA A 21 -22.78 15.91 -24.40
N PHE A 22 -21.51 15.62 -24.10
CA PHE A 22 -20.85 14.38 -24.53
C PHE A 22 -21.47 13.15 -23.86
N VAL A 23 -21.71 13.18 -22.54
CA VAL A 23 -22.33 12.07 -21.80
C VAL A 23 -23.72 11.76 -22.36
N ARG A 24 -24.57 12.78 -22.60
CA ARG A 24 -25.89 12.58 -23.21
C ARG A 24 -25.79 11.96 -24.61
N ALA A 25 -24.86 12.42 -25.43
CA ALA A 25 -24.67 11.87 -26.77
C ALA A 25 -24.19 10.40 -26.73
N LEU A 26 -23.34 10.06 -25.76
CA LEU A 26 -22.88 8.69 -25.53
C LEU A 26 -24.03 7.79 -25.08
N ASP A 27 -24.84 8.22 -24.11
CA ASP A 27 -26.02 7.49 -23.62
C ASP A 27 -27.03 7.23 -24.75
N ASP A 28 -27.34 8.25 -25.56
CA ASP A 28 -28.24 8.12 -26.71
C ASP A 28 -27.71 7.12 -27.76
N SER A 29 -26.39 7.08 -27.95
CA SER A 29 -25.74 6.16 -28.88
C SER A 29 -25.75 4.72 -28.34
N LEU A 30 -25.47 4.55 -27.04
CA LEU A 30 -25.55 3.25 -26.35
C LEU A 30 -26.97 2.68 -26.36
N ALA A 31 -27.99 3.53 -26.19
CA ALA A 31 -29.39 3.11 -26.27
C ALA A 31 -29.79 2.62 -27.67
N LYS A 32 -29.20 3.19 -28.73
CA LYS A 32 -29.50 2.84 -30.13
C LYS A 32 -28.70 1.64 -30.66
N ALA A 33 -27.46 1.49 -30.21
CA ALA A 33 -26.49 0.56 -30.81
C ALA A 33 -25.76 -0.34 -29.79
N GLY A 34 -26.18 -0.35 -28.53
CA GLY A 34 -25.55 -1.15 -27.46
C GLY A 34 -25.69 -2.66 -27.68
N GLY A 35 -24.72 -3.43 -27.16
CA GLY A 35 -24.81 -4.89 -27.04
C GLY A 35 -24.16 -5.72 -28.16
N GLY A 36 -23.89 -5.14 -29.34
CA GLY A 36 -23.30 -5.87 -30.47
C GLY A 36 -21.85 -6.32 -30.24
N ALA A 37 -21.04 -5.50 -29.58
CA ALA A 37 -19.61 -5.74 -29.41
C ALA A 37 -19.30 -7.05 -28.64
N GLY A 38 -20.05 -7.34 -27.58
CA GLY A 38 -19.85 -8.56 -26.79
C GLY A 38 -20.15 -9.83 -27.58
N ALA A 39 -21.25 -9.83 -28.36
CA ALA A 39 -21.60 -10.95 -29.22
C ALA A 39 -20.54 -11.18 -30.32
N LEU A 40 -20.08 -10.11 -30.97
CA LEU A 40 -19.01 -10.18 -31.96
C LEU A 40 -17.70 -10.70 -31.36
N PHE A 41 -17.37 -10.29 -30.13
CA PHE A 41 -16.17 -10.74 -29.44
C PHE A 41 -16.22 -12.24 -29.13
N VAL A 42 -17.35 -12.74 -28.60
CA VAL A 42 -17.54 -14.18 -28.35
C VAL A 42 -17.48 -14.96 -29.66
N THR A 43 -18.10 -14.44 -30.73
CA THR A 43 -18.00 -15.02 -32.06
C THR A 43 -16.54 -15.09 -32.52
N GLY A 44 -15.74 -14.04 -32.33
CA GLY A 44 -14.30 -14.05 -32.63
C GLY A 44 -13.53 -15.15 -31.88
N ILE A 45 -13.82 -15.35 -30.59
CA ILE A 45 -13.23 -16.43 -29.79
C ILE A 45 -13.59 -17.81 -30.36
N MET A 46 -14.86 -18.03 -30.72
CA MET A 46 -15.35 -19.32 -31.20
C MET A 46 -14.78 -19.74 -32.56
N HIS A 47 -14.33 -18.80 -33.39
CA HIS A 47 -13.71 -19.11 -34.68
C HIS A 47 -12.28 -19.67 -34.54
N GLY A 48 -11.64 -19.52 -33.38
CA GLY A 48 -10.38 -20.19 -33.06
C GLY A 48 -10.62 -21.60 -32.52
N SER A 49 -9.74 -22.55 -32.83
CA SER A 49 -9.77 -23.83 -32.09
C SER A 49 -9.45 -23.57 -30.62
N ALA A 50 -10.29 -24.06 -29.70
CA ALA A 50 -10.24 -23.72 -28.28
C ALA A 50 -8.84 -23.80 -27.65
N GLY A 51 -8.10 -24.89 -27.91
CA GLY A 51 -6.75 -25.09 -27.36
C GLY A 51 -5.70 -24.09 -27.87
N HIS A 52 -5.78 -23.66 -29.13
CA HIS A 52 -4.86 -22.64 -29.67
C HIS A 52 -5.19 -21.24 -29.15
N MET A 53 -6.48 -20.92 -29.01
CA MET A 53 -6.92 -19.61 -28.50
C MET A 53 -6.54 -19.44 -27.02
N GLU A 54 -6.80 -20.46 -26.20
CA GLU A 54 -6.41 -20.44 -24.78
C GLU A 54 -4.90 -20.28 -24.61
N ALA A 55 -4.10 -21.08 -25.31
CA ALA A 55 -2.64 -20.97 -25.26
C ALA A 55 -2.14 -19.60 -25.74
N TYR A 56 -2.75 -19.05 -26.80
CA TYR A 56 -2.43 -17.73 -27.31
C TYR A 56 -2.74 -16.62 -26.29
N VAL A 57 -3.95 -16.61 -25.73
CA VAL A 57 -4.37 -15.61 -24.73
C VAL A 57 -3.48 -15.71 -23.48
N ASN A 58 -3.29 -16.91 -22.94
CA ASN A 58 -2.47 -17.11 -21.73
C ASN A 58 -1.04 -16.60 -21.93
N ARG A 59 -0.43 -16.89 -23.09
CA ARG A 59 0.90 -16.38 -23.43
C ARG A 59 0.92 -14.85 -23.50
N ARG A 60 -0.03 -14.24 -24.21
CA ARG A 60 -0.11 -12.78 -24.37
C ARG A 60 -0.37 -12.07 -23.05
N VAL A 61 -1.24 -12.62 -22.21
CA VAL A 61 -1.50 -12.08 -20.86
C VAL A 61 -0.26 -12.16 -20.00
N THR A 62 0.47 -13.28 -20.04
CA THR A 62 1.73 -13.43 -19.30
C THR A 62 2.80 -12.43 -19.78
N GLU A 63 2.99 -12.30 -21.09
CA GLU A 63 3.91 -11.33 -21.70
C GLU A 63 3.53 -9.88 -21.30
N GLN A 64 2.25 -9.54 -21.37
CA GLN A 64 1.76 -8.20 -21.07
C GLN A 64 1.84 -7.87 -19.57
N ALA A 65 1.53 -8.83 -18.70
CA ALA A 65 1.67 -8.67 -17.25
C ALA A 65 3.14 -8.48 -16.86
N ALA A 66 4.06 -9.26 -17.43
CA ALA A 66 5.49 -9.12 -17.21
C ALA A 66 6.00 -7.74 -17.65
N ALA A 67 5.56 -7.26 -18.82
CA ALA A 67 5.92 -5.93 -19.31
C ALA A 67 5.39 -4.81 -18.41
N MET A 68 4.15 -4.92 -17.91
CA MET A 68 3.59 -3.96 -16.95
C MET A 68 4.34 -3.99 -15.62
N GLN A 69 4.68 -5.17 -15.12
CA GLN A 69 5.45 -5.33 -13.88
C GLN A 69 6.83 -4.68 -14.01
N ASP A 70 7.56 -4.94 -15.09
CA ASP A 70 8.88 -4.34 -15.36
C ASP A 70 8.80 -2.81 -15.46
N ALA A 71 7.85 -2.29 -16.25
CA ALA A 71 7.65 -0.85 -16.42
C ALA A 71 7.29 -0.10 -15.12
N LEU A 72 6.70 -0.80 -14.15
CA LEU A 72 6.31 -0.27 -12.84
C LEU A 72 7.30 -0.63 -11.72
N GLY A 73 8.42 -1.29 -12.03
CA GLY A 73 9.43 -1.69 -11.05
C GLY A 73 8.97 -2.77 -10.06
N ILE A 74 7.98 -3.58 -10.45
CA ILE A 74 7.42 -4.65 -9.63
C ILE A 74 8.23 -5.93 -9.86
N VAL A 75 8.92 -6.38 -8.82
CA VAL A 75 9.78 -7.58 -8.89
C VAL A 75 8.94 -8.85 -8.75
N ALA A 76 9.10 -9.78 -9.68
CA ALA A 76 8.52 -11.11 -9.61
C ALA A 76 9.12 -11.90 -8.43
N GLY A 77 8.29 -12.65 -7.70
CA GLY A 77 8.72 -13.43 -6.53
C GLY A 77 8.78 -12.66 -5.22
N ASP A 78 8.73 -11.32 -5.23
CA ASP A 78 8.57 -10.54 -4.00
C ASP A 78 7.17 -10.80 -3.40
N THR A 79 7.10 -11.25 -2.16
CA THR A 79 5.84 -11.54 -1.47
C THR A 79 5.06 -10.26 -1.18
N LYS A 80 5.75 -9.11 -1.01
CA LYS A 80 5.16 -7.80 -0.72
C LYS A 80 4.35 -7.24 -1.89
N THR A 81 4.66 -7.65 -3.12
CA THR A 81 3.98 -7.19 -4.33
C THR A 81 2.95 -8.18 -4.87
N THR A 82 2.65 -9.26 -4.14
CA THR A 82 1.73 -10.31 -4.61
C THR A 82 0.34 -9.76 -4.98
N GLU A 83 -0.21 -8.86 -4.15
CA GLU A 83 -1.48 -8.19 -4.45
C GLU A 83 -1.39 -7.33 -5.71
N ILE A 84 -0.28 -6.59 -5.86
CA ILE A 84 -0.04 -5.72 -7.02
C ILE A 84 0.01 -6.56 -8.29
N ARG A 85 0.78 -7.66 -8.30
CA ARG A 85 0.89 -8.56 -9.46
C ARG A 85 -0.47 -9.10 -9.90
N ARG A 86 -1.33 -9.52 -8.97
CA ARG A 86 -2.69 -10.00 -9.29
C ARG A 86 -3.53 -8.95 -10.01
N VAL A 87 -3.42 -7.68 -9.62
CA VAL A 87 -4.13 -6.60 -10.29
C VAL A 87 -3.52 -6.31 -11.67
N LEU A 88 -2.20 -6.36 -11.80
CA LEU A 88 -1.53 -6.23 -13.09
C LEU A 88 -1.88 -7.39 -14.05
N ASP A 89 -2.09 -8.61 -13.55
CA ASP A 89 -2.56 -9.74 -14.35
C ASP A 89 -3.98 -9.48 -14.92
N ALA A 90 -4.87 -8.90 -14.10
CA ALA A 90 -6.20 -8.51 -14.54
C ALA A 90 -6.16 -7.38 -15.59
N PHE A 91 -5.28 -6.38 -15.41
CA PHE A 91 -5.06 -5.36 -16.42
C PHE A 91 -4.49 -5.93 -17.72
N ALA A 92 -3.51 -6.83 -17.64
CA ALA A 92 -2.97 -7.52 -18.81
C ALA A 92 -4.05 -8.27 -19.58
N LEU A 93 -4.97 -8.94 -18.89
CA LEU A 93 -6.13 -9.59 -19.52
C LEU A 93 -7.02 -8.59 -20.26
N ILE A 94 -7.33 -7.44 -19.65
CA ILE A 94 -8.14 -6.38 -20.28
C ILE A 94 -7.43 -5.82 -21.52
N ALA A 95 -6.12 -5.58 -21.44
CA ALA A 95 -5.32 -5.11 -22.56
C ALA A 95 -5.36 -6.11 -23.72
N VAL A 96 -5.11 -7.39 -23.47
CA VAL A 96 -5.15 -8.45 -24.50
C VAL A 96 -6.53 -8.58 -25.12
N ALA A 97 -7.60 -8.52 -24.32
CA ALA A 97 -8.97 -8.55 -24.83
C ALA A 97 -9.26 -7.33 -25.73
N GLY A 98 -8.81 -6.15 -25.34
CA GLY A 98 -8.93 -4.93 -26.14
C GLY A 98 -8.19 -5.03 -27.47
N GLU A 99 -6.95 -5.54 -27.47
CA GLU A 99 -6.19 -5.75 -28.71
C GLU A 99 -6.86 -6.77 -29.64
N LEU A 100 -7.39 -7.87 -29.10
CA LEU A 100 -8.15 -8.84 -29.90
C LEU A 100 -9.41 -8.20 -30.50
N ALA A 101 -10.13 -7.39 -29.72
CA ALA A 101 -11.31 -6.69 -30.21
C ALA A 101 -10.96 -5.70 -31.33
N SER A 102 -9.82 -5.02 -31.24
CA SER A 102 -9.31 -4.16 -32.32
C SER A 102 -8.93 -4.96 -33.57
N GLN A 103 -8.23 -6.09 -33.41
CA GLN A 103 -7.85 -6.98 -34.51
C GLN A 103 -9.07 -7.58 -35.24
N TRP A 104 -10.17 -7.80 -34.51
CA TRP A 104 -11.44 -8.25 -35.08
C TRP A 104 -12.34 -7.11 -35.55
N GLU A 105 -11.81 -5.89 -35.63
CA GLU A 105 -12.50 -4.69 -36.12
C GLU A 105 -13.75 -4.32 -35.31
N ILE A 106 -13.83 -4.75 -34.05
CA ILE A 106 -14.97 -4.49 -33.16
C ILE A 106 -14.92 -3.07 -32.58
N THR A 107 -13.73 -2.63 -32.17
CA THR A 107 -13.53 -1.32 -31.52
C THR A 107 -13.17 -0.20 -32.50
N GLY A 108 -12.56 -0.55 -33.63
CA GLY A 108 -11.95 0.40 -34.55
C GLY A 108 -10.72 1.13 -33.99
N TRP A 109 -10.16 0.68 -32.86
CA TRP A 109 -8.98 1.31 -32.28
C TRP A 109 -7.70 0.94 -33.02
N PRO A 110 -6.71 1.85 -33.11
CA PRO A 110 -5.39 1.51 -33.62
C PRO A 110 -4.73 0.38 -32.80
N GLU A 111 -3.84 -0.37 -33.46
CA GLU A 111 -3.01 -1.38 -32.79
C GLU A 111 -2.25 -0.76 -31.61
N GLY A 112 -2.28 -1.44 -30.45
CA GLY A 112 -1.60 -1.00 -29.23
C GLY A 112 -2.35 0.05 -28.41
N ALA A 113 -3.47 0.59 -28.90
CA ALA A 113 -4.22 1.62 -28.18
C ALA A 113 -4.84 1.09 -26.87
N ALA A 114 -5.39 -0.12 -26.88
CA ALA A 114 -5.96 -0.72 -25.68
C ALA A 114 -4.87 -0.98 -24.62
N THR A 115 -3.73 -1.49 -25.08
CA THR A 115 -2.55 -1.73 -24.24
C THR A 115 -2.04 -0.45 -23.59
N ALA A 116 -1.84 0.61 -24.38
CA ALA A 116 -1.36 1.90 -23.88
C ALA A 116 -2.33 2.52 -22.85
N ALA A 117 -3.64 2.46 -23.13
CA ALA A 117 -4.67 2.97 -22.22
C ALA A 117 -4.64 2.23 -20.88
N VAL A 118 -4.57 0.89 -20.91
CA VAL A 118 -4.53 0.09 -19.68
C VAL A 118 -3.22 0.30 -18.91
N GLN A 119 -2.08 0.46 -19.59
CA GLN A 119 -0.81 0.78 -18.93
C GLN A 119 -0.85 2.11 -18.18
N GLU A 120 -1.44 3.15 -18.78
CA GLU A 120 -1.62 4.46 -18.12
C GLU A 120 -2.55 4.34 -16.91
N VAL A 121 -3.64 3.57 -17.04
CA VAL A 121 -4.55 3.26 -15.94
C VAL A 121 -3.85 2.52 -14.80
N ALA A 122 -3.02 1.52 -15.11
CA ALA A 122 -2.25 0.76 -14.14
C ALA A 122 -1.23 1.63 -13.39
N LYS A 123 -0.54 2.53 -14.12
CA LYS A 123 0.40 3.50 -13.55
C LYS A 123 -0.28 4.45 -12.56
N ARG A 124 -1.44 5.02 -12.94
CA ARG A 124 -2.22 5.90 -12.06
C ARG A 124 -2.73 5.15 -10.83
N TRP A 125 -3.29 3.95 -11.05
CA TRP A 125 -3.75 3.09 -9.97
C TRP A 125 -2.65 2.78 -8.95
N LEU A 126 -1.45 2.42 -9.42
CA LEU A 126 -0.31 2.15 -8.53
C LEU A 126 0.16 3.41 -7.80
N GLY A 127 0.20 4.55 -8.49
CA GLY A 127 0.56 5.84 -7.90
C GLY A 127 -0.39 6.26 -6.76
N ASP A 128 -1.69 6.04 -6.92
CA ASP A 128 -2.69 6.35 -5.90
C ASP A 128 -2.68 5.34 -4.73
N ARG A 129 -2.48 4.05 -5.03
CA ARG A 129 -2.41 2.96 -4.03
C ARG A 129 -1.16 3.08 -3.15
N GLY A 130 -0.02 3.42 -3.74
CA GLY A 130 1.29 3.22 -3.14
C GLY A 130 1.72 1.75 -3.09
N ASN A 131 2.93 1.49 -2.60
CA ASN A 131 3.57 0.17 -2.63
C ASN A 131 3.36 -0.67 -1.36
N MET A 132 2.69 -0.15 -0.34
CA MET A 132 2.44 -0.90 0.89
C MET A 132 1.33 -1.96 0.67
N PRO A 133 1.47 -3.20 1.16
CA PRO A 133 0.38 -4.18 1.21
C PRO A 133 -0.80 -3.70 2.05
N TYR A 134 -2.03 -4.07 1.69
CA TYR A 134 -3.21 -3.67 2.47
C TYR A 134 -3.17 -4.20 3.91
N ASP A 135 -2.74 -5.45 4.10
CA ASP A 135 -2.57 -6.03 5.43
C ASP A 135 -1.58 -5.22 6.28
N GLN A 136 -0.49 -4.73 5.67
CA GLN A 136 0.47 -3.88 6.36
C GLN A 136 -0.17 -2.54 6.76
N ILE A 137 -0.91 -1.89 5.86
CA ILE A 137 -1.62 -0.63 6.15
C ILE A 137 -2.59 -0.84 7.33
N ASN A 138 -3.46 -1.84 7.24
CA ASN A 138 -4.48 -2.13 8.26
C ASN A 138 -3.86 -2.38 9.64
N VAL A 139 -2.75 -3.11 9.69
CA VAL A 139 -2.05 -3.36 10.96
C VAL A 139 -1.43 -2.09 11.53
N LEU A 140 -0.79 -1.26 10.71
CA LEU A 140 -0.21 0.01 11.16
C LEU A 140 -1.29 0.99 11.64
N GLU A 141 -2.42 1.06 10.94
CA GLU A 141 -3.58 1.85 11.37
C GLU A 141 -4.19 1.33 12.66
N SER A 142 -4.35 0.01 12.80
CA SER A 142 -4.84 -0.60 14.05
C SER A 142 -3.94 -0.24 15.23
N ILE A 143 -2.62 -0.33 15.06
CA ILE A 143 -1.67 0.03 16.13
C ILE A 143 -1.78 1.52 16.43
N ARG A 144 -1.76 2.38 15.40
CA ARG A 144 -1.92 3.84 15.55
C ARG A 144 -3.18 4.18 16.34
N ASP A 145 -4.32 3.62 15.93
CA ASP A 145 -5.62 3.91 16.53
C ASP A 145 -5.68 3.43 17.98
N HIS A 146 -5.13 2.25 18.28
CA HIS A 146 -5.00 1.76 19.65
C HIS A 146 -4.16 2.72 20.51
N LEU A 147 -3.03 3.21 19.99
CA LEU A 147 -2.16 4.16 20.71
C LEU A 147 -2.87 5.50 20.95
N GLN A 148 -3.60 6.01 19.95
CA GLN A 148 -4.35 7.26 20.06
C GLN A 148 -5.52 7.15 21.05
N GLN A 149 -6.24 6.03 21.06
CA GLN A 149 -7.37 5.80 21.96
C GLN A 149 -6.96 5.59 23.42
N ASN A 150 -5.70 5.19 23.68
CA ASN A 150 -5.20 4.87 25.01
C ASN A 150 -4.07 5.83 25.46
N GLN A 151 -4.00 7.05 24.93
CA GLN A 151 -2.90 8.00 25.21
C GLN A 151 -2.74 8.31 26.71
N ASP A 152 -3.85 8.40 27.44
CA ASP A 152 -3.92 8.63 28.88
C ASP A 152 -3.32 7.48 29.71
N ARG A 153 -3.14 6.30 29.10
CA ARG A 153 -2.59 5.10 29.73
C ARG A 153 -1.10 4.91 29.46
N PHE A 154 -0.40 5.92 28.93
CA PHE A 154 1.05 5.88 28.71
C PHE A 154 1.78 6.84 29.64
N MET A 155 2.59 6.30 30.55
CA MET A 155 3.41 7.08 31.48
C MET A 155 4.78 7.42 30.86
N THR A 156 5.38 8.55 31.21
CA THR A 156 6.74 8.83 30.73
C THR A 156 7.76 7.90 31.40
N VAL A 157 8.83 7.55 30.70
CA VAL A 157 9.88 6.69 31.28
C VAL A 157 10.54 7.35 32.51
N ALA A 158 10.68 8.69 32.51
CA ALA A 158 11.23 9.43 33.64
C ALA A 158 10.36 9.30 34.90
N GLU A 159 9.05 9.58 34.77
CA GLU A 159 8.10 9.44 35.89
C GLU A 159 8.04 8.00 36.42
N ALA A 160 8.09 7.01 35.52
CA ALA A 160 8.02 5.60 35.87
C ALA A 160 9.26 5.10 36.64
N ILE A 161 10.42 5.75 36.51
CA ILE A 161 11.62 5.42 37.27
C ILE A 161 11.54 6.00 38.69
N ASP A 162 11.02 7.22 38.81
CA ASP A 162 11.05 7.99 40.06
C ASP A 162 9.92 7.62 41.02
N THR A 163 8.77 7.18 40.49
CA THR A 163 7.56 6.96 41.28
C THR A 163 6.99 5.57 41.08
N GLU A 164 6.67 4.88 42.18
CA GLU A 164 5.95 3.61 42.14
C GLU A 164 4.50 3.84 41.68
N HIS A 165 4.02 2.99 40.78
CA HIS A 165 2.74 3.14 40.11
C HIS A 165 2.08 1.79 39.85
N ASP A 166 0.75 1.77 39.70
CA ASP A 166 0.06 0.54 39.34
C ASP A 166 0.28 0.20 37.87
N THR A 167 1.06 -0.85 37.63
CA THR A 167 1.34 -1.35 36.28
C THR A 167 0.12 -1.94 35.57
N ALA A 168 -0.97 -2.23 36.28
CA ALA A 168 -2.20 -2.77 35.69
C ALA A 168 -3.02 -1.70 34.94
N GLU A 169 -2.91 -0.44 35.34
CA GLU A 169 -3.65 0.66 34.72
C GLU A 169 -2.94 1.21 33.47
N ILE A 170 -1.63 0.97 33.36
CA ILE A 170 -0.77 1.52 32.31
C ILE A 170 -0.64 0.55 31.13
N SER A 171 -0.85 1.06 29.92
CA SER A 171 -0.71 0.32 28.65
C SER A 171 0.74 0.27 28.17
N GLY A 172 1.59 1.22 28.57
CA GLY A 172 3.01 1.21 28.25
C GLY A 172 3.72 2.48 28.71
N TYR A 173 4.92 2.70 28.19
CA TYR A 173 5.73 3.88 28.53
C TYR A 173 6.02 4.73 27.30
N GLN A 174 6.47 5.96 27.50
CA GLN A 174 6.86 6.84 26.39
C GLN A 174 7.99 7.79 26.77
N ASP A 175 8.70 8.28 25.76
CA ASP A 175 9.58 9.45 25.83
C ASP A 175 9.28 10.37 24.63
N ASP A 176 10.12 11.37 24.37
CA ASP A 176 9.90 12.32 23.27
C ASP A 176 9.92 11.67 21.88
N THR A 177 10.61 10.53 21.73
CA THR A 177 10.82 9.88 20.43
C THR A 177 9.99 8.61 20.28
N TYR A 178 9.84 7.84 21.36
CA TYR A 178 9.35 6.47 21.33
C TYR A 178 8.14 6.25 22.23
N ILE A 179 7.33 5.29 21.80
CA ILE A 179 6.35 4.60 22.63
C ILE A 179 6.88 3.17 22.85
N TYR A 180 6.92 2.77 24.12
CA TYR A 180 7.37 1.46 24.56
C TYR A 180 6.16 0.60 24.91
N LEU A 181 5.84 -0.35 24.02
CA LEU A 181 4.71 -1.26 24.15
C LEU A 181 5.14 -2.61 24.74
N PRO A 182 4.75 -2.96 25.98
CA PRO A 182 4.92 -4.32 26.50
C PRO A 182 4.25 -5.35 25.58
N ALA A 183 4.76 -6.59 25.59
CA ALA A 183 4.28 -7.64 24.69
C ALA A 183 2.76 -7.92 24.80
N SER A 184 2.19 -7.80 26.01
CA SER A 184 0.75 -7.97 26.25
C SER A 184 -0.08 -6.88 25.57
N THR A 185 0.32 -5.61 25.72
CA THR A 185 -0.36 -4.48 25.09
C THR A 185 -0.18 -4.52 23.57
N PHE A 186 1.02 -4.86 23.10
CA PHE A 186 1.30 -5.01 21.68
C PHE A 186 0.39 -6.04 21.02
N ALA A 187 0.18 -7.19 21.69
CA ALA A 187 -0.72 -8.23 21.21
C ALA A 187 -2.18 -7.78 21.04
N LEU A 188 -2.62 -6.72 21.75
CA LEU A 188 -3.96 -6.14 21.65
C LEU A 188 -4.05 -5.02 20.60
N SER A 189 -2.92 -4.51 20.12
CA SER A 189 -2.89 -3.29 19.30
C SER A 189 -2.98 -3.55 17.79
N HIS A 190 -2.61 -4.73 17.32
CA HIS A 190 -2.45 -5.03 15.87
C HIS A 190 -3.63 -5.77 15.23
N GLY A 191 -4.78 -5.79 15.91
CA GLY A 191 -6.02 -6.38 15.41
C GLY A 191 -5.93 -7.90 15.30
N ASN A 192 -6.22 -8.44 14.11
CA ASN A 192 -6.22 -9.89 13.85
C ASN A 192 -4.86 -10.43 13.39
N ALA A 193 -3.84 -9.58 13.25
CA ALA A 193 -2.51 -10.03 12.84
C ALA A 193 -1.82 -10.83 13.95
N THR A 194 -0.75 -11.53 13.59
CA THR A 194 0.16 -12.08 14.59
C THR A 194 1.16 -11.00 15.00
N SER A 195 1.70 -11.10 16.21
CA SER A 195 2.74 -10.17 16.68
C SER A 195 3.99 -10.19 15.79
N ASP A 196 4.35 -11.34 15.21
CA ASP A 196 5.50 -11.45 14.30
C ASP A 196 5.25 -10.71 12.97
N ALA A 197 4.04 -10.81 12.43
CA ALA A 197 3.65 -10.05 11.24
C ALA A 197 3.66 -8.54 11.54
N ALA A 198 3.06 -8.12 12.66
CA ALA A 198 3.04 -6.73 13.08
C ALA A 198 4.45 -6.14 13.29
N VAL A 199 5.36 -6.90 13.88
CA VAL A 199 6.78 -6.52 14.02
C VAL A 199 7.44 -6.34 12.65
N THR A 200 7.23 -7.29 11.74
CA THR A 200 7.77 -7.22 10.36
C THR A 200 7.26 -5.98 9.64
N TYR A 201 5.96 -5.71 9.73
CA TYR A 201 5.30 -4.55 9.14
C TYR A 201 5.79 -3.22 9.70
N LEU A 202 6.01 -3.12 11.01
CA LEU A 202 6.59 -1.91 11.60
C LEU A 202 8.06 -1.73 11.20
N LEU A 203 8.85 -2.81 11.09
CA LEU A 203 10.24 -2.74 10.61
C LEU A 203 10.31 -2.28 9.15
N ASP A 204 9.51 -2.90 8.29
CA ASP A 204 9.43 -2.58 6.86
C ASP A 204 8.99 -1.13 6.60
N ALA A 205 8.13 -0.58 7.47
CA ALA A 205 7.69 0.80 7.41
C ALA A 205 8.57 1.77 8.22
N ASN A 206 9.67 1.30 8.83
CA ASN A 206 10.58 2.07 9.68
C ASN A 206 9.92 2.73 10.91
N TYR A 207 8.88 2.11 11.46
CA TYR A 207 8.21 2.54 12.69
C TYR A 207 8.65 1.75 13.93
N LEU A 208 9.37 0.64 13.78
CA LEU A 208 9.99 -0.06 14.91
C LEU A 208 11.50 0.18 14.94
N HIS A 209 12.01 0.66 16.07
CA HIS A 209 13.45 0.68 16.30
C HIS A 209 13.88 -0.65 16.94
N ALA A 210 14.44 -1.54 16.10
CA ALA A 210 14.90 -2.87 16.48
C ALA A 210 15.69 -2.88 17.81
N GLY A 211 15.42 -3.89 18.64
CA GLY A 211 15.97 -4.02 19.99
C GLY A 211 17.49 -4.20 20.01
N GLY A 212 18.15 -3.64 21.03
CA GLY A 212 19.61 -3.65 21.19
C GLY A 212 20.25 -4.99 21.60
N GLU A 213 19.55 -6.11 21.44
CA GLU A 213 20.05 -7.46 21.75
C GLU A 213 19.91 -8.40 20.54
N ARG A 214 20.88 -9.30 20.35
CA ARG A 214 21.09 -10.12 19.14
C ARG A 214 19.88 -10.94 18.67
N ASN A 215 18.95 -11.32 19.57
CA ASN A 215 17.85 -12.26 19.30
C ASN A 215 16.47 -11.74 19.73
N SER A 216 16.30 -10.44 19.96
CA SER A 216 15.00 -9.89 20.37
C SER A 216 14.74 -8.54 19.74
N GLN A 217 13.55 -8.40 19.15
CA GLN A 217 13.07 -7.10 18.64
C GLN A 217 12.56 -6.19 19.77
N GLN A 218 12.53 -6.68 21.02
CA GLN A 218 12.14 -5.90 22.18
C GLN A 218 13.35 -5.23 22.83
N TYR A 219 13.17 -3.97 23.19
CA TYR A 219 14.09 -3.19 23.99
C TYR A 219 13.87 -3.48 25.48
N ARG A 220 14.97 -3.53 26.24
CA ARG A 220 14.93 -3.71 27.69
C ARG A 220 14.96 -2.34 28.36
N LEU A 221 13.84 -1.96 28.96
CA LEU A 221 13.66 -0.68 29.64
C LEU A 221 14.59 -0.56 30.87
N PRO A 222 14.82 0.68 31.35
CA PRO A 222 15.35 0.94 32.69
C PRO A 222 14.57 0.20 33.78
N LYS A 223 15.16 0.13 34.98
CA LYS A 223 14.51 -0.54 36.10
C LYS A 223 13.33 0.32 36.57
N ILE A 224 12.12 -0.16 36.33
CA ILE A 224 10.84 0.48 36.66
C ILE A 224 10.11 -0.42 37.67
N ASN A 225 9.64 0.13 38.79
CA ASN A 225 9.07 -0.63 39.92
C ASN A 225 9.90 -1.87 40.30
N GLY A 226 11.21 -1.69 40.35
CA GLY A 226 12.14 -2.78 40.68
C GLY A 226 12.37 -3.82 39.57
N LYS A 227 11.64 -3.76 38.44
CA LYS A 227 11.66 -4.75 37.35
C LYS A 227 12.25 -4.18 36.06
N ARG A 228 12.82 -5.06 35.22
CA ARG A 228 13.34 -4.71 33.88
C ARG A 228 12.42 -5.27 32.81
N THR A 229 11.35 -4.54 32.52
CA THR A 229 10.36 -4.93 31.52
C THR A 229 10.92 -4.81 30.11
N ARG A 230 10.52 -5.72 29.22
CA ARG A 230 10.83 -5.65 27.79
C ARG A 230 9.62 -5.09 27.02
N ALA A 231 9.90 -4.26 26.04
CA ALA A 231 8.87 -3.59 25.24
C ALA A 231 9.32 -3.39 23.79
N TYR A 232 8.38 -3.37 22.86
CA TYR A 232 8.61 -2.92 21.49
C TYR A 232 8.77 -1.40 21.48
N ARG A 233 9.83 -0.92 20.82
CA ARG A 233 10.14 0.51 20.76
C ARG A 233 9.68 1.09 19.43
N ILE A 234 8.50 1.70 19.46
CA ILE A 234 7.78 2.22 18.30
C ILE A 234 8.03 3.73 18.20
N TYR A 235 8.37 4.24 17.03
CA TYR A 235 8.53 5.68 16.80
C TYR A 235 7.17 6.40 16.92
N LYS A 236 7.14 7.53 17.65
CA LYS A 236 5.95 8.38 17.78
C LYS A 236 5.42 8.88 16.44
N SER A 237 6.26 8.96 15.40
CA SER A 237 5.83 9.28 14.04
C SER A 237 4.79 8.34 13.46
N LEU A 238 4.58 7.14 14.04
CA LEU A 238 3.47 6.25 13.66
C LEU A 238 2.10 6.91 13.92
N LEU A 239 1.99 7.81 14.91
CA LEU A 239 0.75 8.53 15.23
C LEU A 239 0.26 9.41 14.07
N GLU A 240 1.17 9.82 13.19
CA GLU A 240 0.91 10.64 12.00
C GLU A 240 0.76 9.82 10.72
N PHE A 241 0.75 8.48 10.81
CA PHE A 241 0.58 7.62 9.63
C PHE A 241 -0.79 7.85 9.00
N ASP A 242 -0.84 8.08 7.68
CA ASP A 242 -2.05 8.42 6.91
C ASP A 242 -2.45 7.34 5.88
N GLY A 243 -1.91 6.14 6.03
CA GLY A 243 -2.13 5.03 5.10
C GLY A 243 -1.18 5.01 3.90
N LYS A 244 -0.25 5.99 3.77
CA LYS A 244 0.74 6.05 2.69
C LYS A 244 2.16 5.94 3.23
N GLN A 245 3.06 5.27 2.49
CA GLN A 245 4.50 5.39 2.79
C GLN A 245 4.98 6.77 2.39
N GLN A 246 5.35 7.60 3.38
CA GLN A 246 6.17 8.78 3.12
C GLN A 246 7.54 8.31 2.61
N GLY A 247 7.96 8.83 1.46
CA GLY A 247 9.21 8.45 0.80
C GLY A 247 10.41 8.56 1.75
N SER A 248 11.30 7.56 1.68
CA SER A 248 12.48 7.42 2.55
C SER A 248 13.48 8.58 2.50
N ALA A 249 13.29 9.56 1.60
CA ALA A 249 14.22 10.65 1.36
C ALA A 249 14.16 11.78 2.43
N GLU A 250 13.04 11.99 3.13
CA GLU A 250 12.90 13.14 4.05
C GLU A 250 13.33 12.84 5.49
N ARG A 251 13.29 11.58 5.94
CA ARG A 251 13.52 11.24 7.36
C ARG A 251 14.98 11.07 7.77
N SER A 252 15.88 10.74 6.83
CA SER A 252 17.32 10.65 7.11
C SER A 252 17.95 12.01 7.46
N ALA A 253 17.33 13.12 7.05
CA ALA A 253 17.84 14.47 7.31
C ALA A 253 17.46 15.02 8.71
N GLN A 254 16.38 14.52 9.32
CA GLN A 254 15.92 15.02 10.62
C GLN A 254 16.48 14.24 11.83
N ASN A 255 16.88 12.98 11.65
CA ASN A 255 17.39 12.13 12.75
C ASN A 255 18.89 12.27 13.07
N VAL A 256 19.61 13.19 12.41
CA VAL A 256 21.08 13.37 12.61
C VAL A 256 21.42 14.58 13.51
N VAL A 257 20.45 15.39 13.91
CA VAL A 257 20.73 16.59 14.72
C VAL A 257 20.58 16.30 16.22
N GLN A 258 21.72 16.41 16.91
CA GLN A 258 21.93 16.59 18.36
C GLN A 258 21.96 15.36 19.29
N MET A 259 23.15 14.76 19.38
CA MET A 259 23.73 14.32 20.65
C MET A 259 24.82 15.35 21.04
N PRO A 260 24.76 16.02 22.21
CA PRO A 260 25.90 16.80 22.69
C PRO A 260 27.01 15.84 23.09
N ARG A 261 28.21 16.04 22.55
CA ARG A 261 29.43 15.37 23.03
C ARG A 261 29.72 15.90 24.44
N GLU A 262 29.57 15.05 25.45
CA GLU A 262 30.17 15.29 26.75
C GLU A 262 31.69 15.39 26.57
N THR A 263 32.22 16.58 26.79
CA THR A 263 33.65 16.81 26.91
C THR A 263 33.99 16.59 28.38
N GLY A 264 34.67 15.49 28.66
CA GLY A 264 35.27 15.23 29.95
C GLY A 264 36.21 16.37 30.32
N THR A 265 36.00 16.97 31.49
CA THR A 265 36.96 17.88 32.10
C THR A 265 37.64 17.11 33.22
N ALA A 266 38.91 16.78 33.01
CA ALA A 266 39.81 16.38 34.07
C ALA A 266 40.18 17.62 34.90
N GLY A 267 40.08 17.48 36.22
CA GLY A 267 40.52 18.43 37.23
C GLY A 267 40.51 17.74 38.58
#